data_AF-A0A7Y2HJS5-F1
#
_entry.id   AF-A0A7Y2HJS5-F1
#
_cell.length_a   1.000
_cell.length_b   1.000
_cell.length_c   1.000
_cell.angle_alpha   90.00
_cell.angle_beta   90.00
_cell.angle_gamma   90.00
#
_symmetry.space_group_name_H-M   'P 1'
#
loop_
_entity.id
_entity.type
_entity.pdbx_description
1 polymer ?
#
loop_
_entity_poly.entity_id
_entity_poly.type
_entity_poly.pdbx_seq_one_letter_code
_entity_poly.pdbx_strand_id
1 'polypeptide(L)'
;MINKAKIDAYIRAYVEALPGKEKVELMLWDDCLYNFKTNWDLEYLDFLSNFKQSFKSTISTRLWKGDNFYPIDVMQEYITYEKEIMRSLFRDLLDESKSIDGRIQRFVFYCDQLLSEIKDRGKVYPDHYHEDYYMPSMYLSFRYPNQYWFYDIVLLRIVLRKLDDKNIPPAHDLA
;
A
#
# COMPACT_ATOMS: atom_id res chain seq x y z
N MET A 1 16.78 7.29 19.74
CA MET A 1 17.97 7.05 18.90
C MET A 1 18.03 5.54 18.69
N ILE A 2 17.84 5.10 17.46
CA ILE A 2 17.64 3.69 17.16
C ILE A 2 18.93 2.90 17.45
N ASN A 3 18.80 1.74 18.10
CA ASN A 3 19.94 0.89 18.47
C ASN A 3 20.51 0.14 17.26
N LYS A 4 21.49 0.76 16.58
CA LYS A 4 22.13 0.20 15.38
C LYS A 4 22.71 -1.20 15.59
N ALA A 5 23.33 -1.48 16.74
CA ALA A 5 23.92 -2.78 17.01
C ALA A 5 22.88 -3.90 17.03
N LYS A 6 21.69 -3.61 17.60
CA LYS A 6 20.55 -4.55 17.54
C LYS A 6 20.01 -4.72 16.13
N ILE A 7 19.90 -3.64 15.35
CA ILE A 7 19.51 -3.73 13.93
C ILE A 7 20.45 -4.66 13.18
N ASP A 8 21.76 -4.41 13.26
CA ASP A 8 22.77 -5.21 12.55
C ASP A 8 22.70 -6.69 12.97
N ALA A 9 22.42 -6.96 14.25
CA ALA A 9 22.22 -8.33 14.75
C ALA A 9 20.96 -9.00 14.17
N TYR A 10 19.83 -8.30 14.12
CA TYR A 10 18.60 -8.82 13.50
C TYR A 10 18.76 -9.04 11.99
N ILE A 11 19.44 -8.14 11.29
CA ILE A 11 19.73 -8.30 9.85
C ILE A 11 20.58 -9.55 9.62
N ARG A 12 21.66 -9.75 10.38
CA ARG A 12 22.49 -10.95 10.26
C ARG A 12 21.69 -12.23 10.50
N ALA A 13 20.93 -12.28 11.60
CA ALA A 13 20.10 -13.43 11.92
C ALA A 13 19.03 -13.72 10.85
N TYR A 14 18.45 -12.67 10.26
CA TYR A 14 17.52 -12.82 9.14
C TYR A 14 18.21 -13.42 7.91
N VAL A 15 19.35 -12.85 7.49
CA VAL A 15 20.11 -13.33 6.32
C VAL A 15 20.55 -14.79 6.49
N GLU A 16 21.01 -15.18 7.67
CA GLU A 16 21.38 -16.57 7.99
C GLU A 16 20.20 -17.52 7.95
N ALA A 17 18.98 -17.04 8.23
CA ALA A 17 17.75 -17.83 8.23
C ALA A 17 17.01 -17.84 6.88
N LEU A 18 17.46 -17.07 5.88
CA LEU A 18 16.86 -17.03 4.54
C LEU A 18 16.94 -18.37 3.78
N PRO A 19 18.05 -19.12 3.81
CA PRO A 19 18.12 -20.41 3.14
C PRO A 19 17.07 -21.39 3.70
N GLY A 20 16.08 -21.75 2.87
CA GLY A 20 15.06 -22.74 3.22
C GLY A 20 13.72 -22.18 3.72
N LYS A 21 13.57 -20.86 3.88
CA LYS A 21 12.26 -20.23 4.11
C LYS A 21 11.55 -19.93 2.79
N GLU A 22 10.24 -20.17 2.79
CA GLU A 22 9.41 -20.40 1.60
C GLU A 22 9.50 -19.35 0.49
N LYS A 23 9.55 -19.83 -0.75
CA LYS A 23 9.45 -19.05 -1.99
C LYS A 23 8.11 -18.33 -2.17
N VAL A 24 7.04 -18.75 -1.47
CA VAL A 24 5.67 -18.36 -1.81
C VAL A 24 5.41 -16.87 -1.62
N GLU A 25 5.92 -16.27 -0.53
CA GLU A 25 5.77 -14.83 -0.28
C GLU A 25 6.54 -13.99 -1.29
N LEU A 26 7.78 -14.38 -1.60
CA LEU A 26 8.60 -13.72 -2.62
C LEU A 26 7.98 -13.87 -4.01
N MET A 27 7.50 -15.06 -4.36
CA MET A 27 6.82 -15.31 -5.63
C MET A 27 5.54 -14.50 -5.77
N LEU A 28 4.77 -14.36 -4.68
CA LEU A 28 3.58 -13.52 -4.67
C LEU A 28 3.94 -12.05 -4.92
N TRP A 29 4.93 -11.53 -4.19
CA TRP A 29 5.43 -10.18 -4.39
C TRP A 29 5.89 -9.96 -5.83
N ASP A 30 6.71 -10.87 -6.38
CA ASP A 30 7.23 -10.79 -7.73
C ASP A 30 6.12 -10.81 -8.79
N ASP A 31 5.11 -11.67 -8.66
CA ASP A 31 3.94 -11.71 -9.56
C ASP A 31 3.14 -10.41 -9.50
N CYS A 32 2.88 -9.89 -8.30
CA CYS A 32 2.12 -8.65 -8.12
C CYS A 32 2.89 -7.44 -8.68
N LEU A 33 4.18 -7.34 -8.36
CA LEU A 33 5.06 -6.27 -8.84
C LEU A 33 5.21 -6.33 -10.36
N TYR A 34 5.36 -7.53 -10.94
CA TYR A 34 5.44 -7.72 -12.38
C TYR A 34 4.17 -7.23 -13.09
N ASN A 35 2.98 -7.62 -12.60
CA ASN A 35 1.71 -7.20 -13.18
C ASN A 35 1.55 -5.67 -13.09
N PHE A 36 1.89 -5.07 -11.95
CA PHE A 36 1.84 -3.62 -11.79
C PHE A 36 2.81 -2.91 -12.74
N LYS A 37 4.09 -3.31 -12.78
CA LYS A 37 5.12 -2.70 -13.62
C LYS A 37 4.81 -2.81 -15.12
N THR A 38 4.17 -3.90 -15.54
CA THR A 38 3.85 -4.16 -16.94
C THR A 38 2.65 -3.34 -17.41
N ASN A 39 1.67 -3.10 -16.54
CA ASN A 39 0.40 -2.51 -16.96
C ASN A 39 0.22 -1.05 -16.52
N TRP A 40 0.72 -0.65 -15.36
CA TRP A 40 0.36 0.64 -14.74
C TRP A 40 0.71 1.85 -15.62
N ASP A 41 -0.33 2.52 -16.11
CA ASP A 41 -0.22 3.75 -16.90
C ASP A 41 -1.40 4.69 -16.58
N LEU A 42 -1.08 5.83 -15.96
CA LEU A 42 -2.05 6.85 -15.58
C LEU A 42 -2.68 7.55 -16.79
N GLU A 43 -1.99 7.59 -17.92
CA GLU A 43 -2.46 8.25 -19.14
C GLU A 43 -3.26 7.29 -20.06
N TYR A 44 -3.36 6.01 -19.68
CA TYR A 44 -4.08 5.01 -20.45
C TYR A 44 -5.58 5.32 -20.53
N LEU A 45 -6.13 5.47 -21.75
CA LEU A 45 -7.49 5.99 -21.99
C LEU A 45 -8.58 5.33 -21.14
N ASP A 46 -8.58 3.99 -21.09
CA ASP A 46 -9.43 3.20 -20.19
C ASP A 46 -8.68 2.88 -18.89
N PHE A 47 -8.58 3.89 -18.02
CA PHE A 47 -7.85 3.78 -16.77
C PHE A 47 -8.39 2.67 -15.85
N LEU A 48 -9.70 2.40 -15.87
CA LEU A 48 -10.29 1.33 -15.08
C LEU A 48 -9.76 -0.05 -15.51
N SER A 49 -9.71 -0.30 -16.81
CA SER A 49 -9.15 -1.54 -17.34
C SER A 49 -7.65 -1.67 -17.03
N ASN A 50 -6.90 -0.57 -17.20
CA ASN A 50 -5.47 -0.51 -16.85
C ASN A 50 -5.22 -0.82 -15.36
N PHE A 51 -6.02 -0.22 -14.47
CA PHE A 51 -5.96 -0.43 -13.03
C PHE A 51 -6.23 -1.90 -12.66
N LYS A 52 -7.30 -2.50 -13.22
CA LYS A 52 -7.63 -3.92 -12.99
C LYS A 52 -6.49 -4.86 -13.39
N GLN A 53 -5.83 -4.59 -14.51
CA GLN A 53 -4.71 -5.39 -14.99
C GLN A 53 -3.46 -5.19 -14.12
N SER A 54 -3.24 -3.98 -13.62
CA SER A 54 -2.14 -3.65 -12.72
C SER A 54 -2.25 -4.34 -11.35
N PHE A 55 -3.47 -4.57 -10.86
CA PHE A 55 -3.75 -5.26 -9.59
C PHE A 55 -4.32 -6.67 -9.77
N LYS A 56 -3.86 -7.35 -10.82
CA LYS A 56 -4.09 -8.77 -11.04
C LYS A 56 -2.96 -9.58 -10.40
N SER A 57 -3.30 -10.74 -9.84
CA SER A 57 -2.33 -11.76 -9.47
C SER A 57 -2.74 -13.12 -10.03
N THR A 58 -1.76 -13.90 -10.45
CA THR A 58 -1.94 -15.30 -10.88
C THR A 58 -1.76 -16.30 -9.74
N ILE A 59 -1.22 -15.84 -8.60
CA ILE A 59 -0.90 -16.67 -7.43
C ILE A 59 -1.92 -16.45 -6.31
N SER A 60 -2.10 -15.21 -5.87
CA SER A 60 -3.01 -14.88 -4.76
C SER A 60 -3.27 -13.38 -4.71
N THR A 61 -4.46 -12.97 -4.25
CA THR A 61 -4.78 -11.55 -4.02
C THR A 61 -4.64 -11.14 -2.55
N ARG A 62 -4.05 -11.99 -1.69
CA ARG A 62 -3.99 -11.77 -0.23
C ARG A 62 -3.31 -10.48 0.21
N LEU A 63 -2.49 -9.85 -0.65
CA LEU A 63 -1.88 -8.56 -0.37
C LEU A 63 -2.90 -7.42 -0.29
N TRP A 64 -4.05 -7.54 -0.95
CA TRP A 64 -5.07 -6.49 -1.04
C TRP A 64 -6.51 -7.04 -1.02
N LYS A 65 -6.69 -8.28 -0.58
CA LYS A 65 -8.00 -8.94 -0.48
C LYS A 65 -8.00 -9.93 0.67
N GLY A 66 -9.04 -9.88 1.50
CA GLY A 66 -9.25 -10.78 2.64
C GLY A 66 -10.69 -10.77 3.12
N ASP A 67 -10.94 -11.34 4.29
CA ASP A 67 -12.26 -11.31 4.92
C ASP A 67 -12.63 -9.88 5.29
N ASN A 68 -13.68 -9.34 4.67
CA ASN A 68 -14.11 -7.94 4.82
C ASN A 68 -13.03 -6.88 4.48
N PHE A 69 -12.07 -7.22 3.61
CA PHE A 69 -11.03 -6.31 3.14
C PHE A 69 -10.94 -6.35 1.62
N TYR A 70 -11.29 -5.25 0.95
CA TYR A 70 -11.38 -5.17 -0.51
C TYR A 70 -11.05 -3.77 -1.08
N PRO A 71 -9.90 -3.18 -0.72
CA PRO A 71 -9.48 -1.85 -1.18
C PRO A 71 -9.43 -1.72 -2.72
N ILE A 72 -8.99 -2.75 -3.43
CA ILE A 72 -8.91 -2.71 -4.91
C ILE A 72 -10.30 -2.68 -5.55
N ASP A 73 -11.30 -3.31 -4.93
CA ASP A 73 -12.67 -3.24 -5.43
C ASP A 73 -13.28 -1.85 -5.16
N VAL A 74 -12.98 -1.23 -4.00
CA VAL A 74 -13.35 0.16 -3.71
C VAL A 74 -12.72 1.13 -4.71
N MET A 75 -11.43 1.00 -4.99
CA MET A 75 -10.74 1.85 -5.97
C MET A 75 -11.32 1.72 -7.37
N GLN A 76 -11.78 0.52 -7.77
CA GLN A 76 -12.48 0.35 -9.05
C GLN A 76 -13.80 1.12 -9.10
N GLU A 77 -14.58 1.17 -8.02
CA GLU A 77 -15.78 2.00 -7.95
C GLU A 77 -15.42 3.49 -8.01
N TYR A 78 -14.37 3.92 -7.31
CA TYR A 78 -13.92 5.31 -7.33
C TYR A 78 -13.46 5.74 -8.71
N ILE A 79 -12.71 4.89 -9.41
CA ILE A 79 -12.29 5.15 -10.80
C ILE A 79 -13.48 5.15 -11.76
N THR A 80 -14.48 4.32 -11.51
CA THR A 80 -15.73 4.31 -12.31
C THR A 80 -16.51 5.60 -12.12
N TYR A 81 -16.54 6.11 -10.89
CA TYR A 81 -17.29 7.30 -10.52
C TYR A 81 -16.56 8.60 -10.93
N GLU A 82 -15.28 8.74 -10.57
CA GLU A 82 -14.49 9.98 -10.70
C GLU A 82 -13.09 9.70 -11.28
N LYS A 83 -13.06 9.14 -12.50
CA LYS A 83 -11.83 8.66 -13.18
C LYS A 83 -10.68 9.67 -13.18
N GLU A 84 -10.93 10.91 -13.58
CA GLU A 84 -9.87 11.92 -13.74
C GLU A 84 -9.35 12.43 -12.38
N ILE A 85 -10.23 12.52 -11.38
CA ILE A 85 -9.83 12.83 -10.01
C ILE A 85 -8.94 11.70 -9.48
N MET A 86 -9.33 10.44 -9.63
CA MET A 86 -8.51 9.30 -9.20
C MET A 86 -7.14 9.27 -9.89
N ARG A 87 -7.06 9.57 -11.19
CA ARG A 87 -5.77 9.74 -11.89
C ARG A 87 -4.94 10.84 -11.25
N SER A 88 -5.53 12.00 -10.99
CA SER A 88 -4.83 13.11 -10.35
C SER A 88 -4.33 12.75 -8.95
N LEU A 89 -5.11 12.00 -8.18
CA LEU A 89 -4.74 11.55 -6.83
C LEU A 89 -3.59 10.55 -6.86
N PHE A 90 -3.62 9.57 -7.78
CA PHE A 90 -2.47 8.68 -7.96
C PHE A 90 -1.24 9.44 -8.46
N ARG A 91 -1.40 10.43 -9.34
CA ARG A 91 -0.29 11.29 -9.79
C ARG A 91 0.32 12.05 -8.61
N ASP A 92 -0.51 12.64 -7.74
CA ASP A 92 -0.04 13.32 -6.53
C ASP A 92 0.61 12.33 -5.55
N LEU A 93 0.00 11.16 -5.31
CA LEU A 93 0.55 10.13 -4.44
C LEU A 93 1.94 9.69 -4.89
N LEU A 94 2.18 9.58 -6.20
CA LEU A 94 3.44 9.08 -6.76
C LEU A 94 4.50 10.18 -7.01
N ASP A 95 4.21 11.44 -6.67
CA ASP A 95 5.10 12.59 -6.89
C ASP A 95 6.16 12.71 -5.77
N GLU A 96 7.34 12.11 -5.96
CA GLU A 96 8.41 12.10 -4.95
C GLU A 96 9.02 13.48 -4.65
N SER A 97 8.63 14.54 -5.37
CA SER A 97 9.02 15.92 -5.04
C SER A 97 8.29 16.49 -3.82
N LYS A 98 7.21 15.84 -3.39
CA LYS A 98 6.38 16.25 -2.25
C LYS A 98 6.57 15.33 -1.04
N SER A 99 6.30 15.86 0.14
CA SER A 99 6.40 15.09 1.40
C SER A 99 5.49 13.84 1.35
N ILE A 100 6.01 12.72 1.87
CA ILE A 100 5.30 11.43 1.86
C ILE A 100 4.02 11.49 2.71
N ASP A 101 4.13 12.11 3.88
CA ASP A 101 3.03 12.39 4.80
C ASP A 101 1.90 13.15 4.09
N GLY A 102 2.21 14.27 3.44
CA GLY A 102 1.21 15.11 2.80
C GLY A 102 0.54 14.42 1.61
N ARG A 103 1.29 13.62 0.84
CA ARG A 103 0.74 12.86 -0.29
C ARG A 103 -0.21 11.75 0.17
N ILE A 104 0.19 10.97 1.18
CA ILE A 104 -0.66 9.90 1.72
C ILE A 104 -1.90 10.49 2.40
N GLN A 105 -1.75 11.55 3.21
CA GLN A 105 -2.87 12.20 3.88
C GLN A 105 -3.89 12.76 2.88
N ARG A 106 -3.44 13.43 1.81
CA ARG A 106 -4.35 13.89 0.74
C ARG A 106 -5.07 12.73 0.08
N PHE A 107 -4.36 11.65 -0.25
CA PHE A 107 -4.96 10.47 -0.87
C PHE A 107 -6.07 9.86 0.01
N VAL A 108 -5.77 9.65 1.30
CA VAL A 108 -6.72 9.11 2.29
C VAL A 108 -7.91 10.04 2.48
N PHE A 109 -7.67 11.34 2.64
CA PHE A 109 -8.73 12.33 2.79
C PHE A 109 -9.73 12.29 1.64
N TYR A 110 -9.24 12.17 0.39
CA TYR A 110 -10.14 12.03 -0.76
C TYR A 110 -10.89 10.70 -0.78
N CYS A 111 -10.28 9.61 -0.33
CA CYS A 111 -10.99 8.33 -0.17
C CYS A 111 -12.15 8.47 0.83
N ASP A 112 -11.97 9.19 1.94
CA ASP A 112 -13.04 9.48 2.89
C ASP A 112 -14.21 10.24 2.23
N GLN A 113 -13.90 11.26 1.41
CA GLN A 113 -14.93 12.02 0.70
C GLN A 113 -15.72 11.11 -0.26
N LEU A 114 -15.03 10.34 -1.09
CA LEU A 114 -15.68 9.44 -2.07
C LEU A 114 -16.47 8.32 -1.41
N LEU A 115 -16.02 7.79 -0.26
CA LEU A 115 -16.78 6.80 0.49
C LEU A 115 -18.15 7.35 0.90
N SER A 116 -18.21 8.62 1.34
CA SER A 116 -19.46 9.25 1.73
C SER A 116 -20.42 9.42 0.54
N GLU A 117 -19.90 9.83 -0.62
CA GLU A 117 -20.72 10.07 -1.82
C GLU A 117 -21.27 8.79 -2.47
N ILE A 118 -20.50 7.71 -2.44
CA ILE A 118 -20.90 6.44 -3.08
C ILE A 118 -21.86 5.63 -2.18
N LYS A 119 -21.76 5.75 -0.85
CA LYS A 119 -22.70 5.12 0.09
C LYS A 119 -24.15 5.52 -0.19
N ASP A 120 -24.37 6.76 -0.63
CA ASP A 120 -25.70 7.27 -0.97
C ASP A 120 -26.28 6.70 -2.28
N ARG A 121 -25.48 5.93 -3.07
CA ARG A 121 -25.84 5.47 -4.42
C ARG A 121 -26.00 3.95 -4.56
N GLY A 122 -25.86 3.19 -3.47
CA GLY A 122 -26.39 1.82 -3.35
C GLY A 122 -25.37 0.70 -3.15
N LYS A 123 -24.15 0.77 -3.71
CA LYS A 123 -23.11 -0.25 -3.44
C LYS A 123 -22.32 0.18 -2.19
N VAL A 124 -22.65 -0.43 -1.07
CA VAL A 124 -22.11 -0.03 0.24
C VAL A 124 -20.92 -0.90 0.59
N TYR A 125 -19.72 -0.34 0.43
CA TYR A 125 -18.55 -0.78 1.17
C TYR A 125 -18.58 -0.14 2.56
N PRO A 126 -18.26 -0.87 3.64
CA PRO A 126 -18.22 -0.34 4.99
C PRO A 126 -17.11 0.71 5.12
N ASP A 127 -15.99 0.49 4.42
CA ASP A 127 -14.80 1.34 4.43
C ASP A 127 -14.07 1.37 3.08
N HIS A 128 -13.06 2.23 2.95
CA HIS A 128 -12.14 2.30 1.82
C HIS A 128 -10.79 1.64 2.08
N TYR A 129 -10.41 1.38 3.34
CA TYR A 129 -9.22 0.61 3.74
C TYR A 129 -7.86 1.23 3.37
N HIS A 130 -7.76 2.56 3.34
CA HIS A 130 -6.52 3.29 3.11
C HIS A 130 -6.06 4.12 4.32
N GLU A 131 -6.89 4.22 5.35
CA GLU A 131 -6.72 5.05 6.55
C GLU A 131 -5.53 4.61 7.43
N ASP A 132 -5.16 3.33 7.38
CA ASP A 132 -4.04 2.76 8.10
C ASP A 132 -2.69 2.89 7.37
N TYR A 133 -2.71 3.50 6.19
CA TYR A 133 -1.58 3.71 5.27
C TYR A 133 -0.99 2.45 4.64
N TYR A 134 -1.55 1.26 4.91
CA TYR A 134 -1.09 0.02 4.30
C TYR A 134 -1.24 0.10 2.77
N MET A 135 -2.44 0.41 2.27
CA MET A 135 -2.69 0.47 0.82
C MET A 135 -1.91 1.60 0.09
N PRO A 136 -1.88 2.86 0.57
CA PRO A 136 -1.01 3.89 0.00
C PRO A 136 0.47 3.47 -0.06
N SER A 137 0.99 2.84 0.99
CA SER A 137 2.38 2.33 1.00
C SER A 137 2.58 1.18 0.00
N MET A 138 1.58 0.33 -0.20
CA MET A 138 1.60 -0.74 -1.21
C MET A 138 1.75 -0.14 -2.62
N TYR A 139 0.96 0.88 -2.95
CA TYR A 139 1.05 1.57 -4.25
C TYR A 139 2.42 2.20 -4.49
N LEU A 140 2.97 2.87 -3.46
CA LEU A 140 4.31 3.43 -3.50
C LEU A 140 5.39 2.35 -3.69
N SER A 141 5.28 1.24 -2.97
CA SER A 141 6.22 0.11 -3.05
C SER A 141 6.19 -0.56 -4.42
N PHE A 142 5.03 -0.67 -5.07
CA PHE A 142 4.96 -1.21 -6.43
C PHE A 142 5.56 -0.24 -7.45
N ARG A 143 5.33 1.07 -7.29
CA ARG A 143 5.88 2.08 -8.20
C ARG A 143 7.40 2.24 -8.03
N TYR A 144 7.88 2.26 -6.79
CA TYR A 144 9.27 2.52 -6.41
C TYR A 144 9.76 1.47 -5.37
N PRO A 145 9.94 0.21 -5.77
CA PRO A 145 10.22 -0.91 -4.85
C PRO A 145 11.58 -0.82 -4.14
N ASN A 146 12.49 0.03 -4.63
CA ASN A 146 13.79 0.26 -4.00
C ASN A 146 13.74 1.35 -2.91
N GLN A 147 12.64 2.10 -2.82
CA GLN A 147 12.49 3.23 -1.91
C GLN A 147 11.46 2.98 -0.82
N TYR A 148 10.35 2.30 -1.15
CA TYR A 148 9.26 2.05 -0.21
C TYR A 148 9.00 0.57 -0.01
N TRP A 149 8.41 0.27 1.14
CA TRP A 149 7.91 -1.04 1.50
C TRP A 149 6.53 -0.92 2.15
N PHE A 150 5.87 -2.06 2.37
CA PHE A 150 4.59 -2.09 3.08
C PHE A 150 4.71 -1.49 4.48
N TYR A 151 3.77 -0.61 4.79
CA TYR A 151 3.59 -0.04 6.10
C TYR A 151 2.59 -0.87 6.90
N ASP A 152 3.00 -1.28 8.09
CA ASP A 152 2.14 -1.92 9.08
C ASP A 152 2.55 -1.40 10.46
N ILE A 153 1.62 -0.72 11.14
CA ILE A 153 1.89 -0.11 12.45
C ILE A 153 2.14 -1.16 13.54
N VAL A 154 1.51 -2.33 13.45
CA VAL A 154 1.70 -3.42 14.41
C VAL A 154 3.11 -3.96 14.27
N LEU A 155 3.57 -4.22 13.04
CA LEU A 155 4.92 -4.66 12.76
C LEU A 155 5.95 -3.61 13.19
N LEU A 156 5.72 -2.33 12.86
CA LEU A 156 6.59 -1.22 13.28
C LEU A 156 6.75 -1.19 14.80
N ARG A 157 5.64 -1.28 15.55
CA ARG A 157 5.66 -1.30 17.02
C ARG A 157 6.41 -2.51 17.56
N ILE A 158 6.26 -3.68 16.95
CA ILE A 158 7.02 -4.88 17.34
C ILE A 158 8.51 -4.63 17.14
N VAL A 159 8.92 -4.12 15.99
CA VAL A 159 10.32 -3.82 15.67
C VAL A 159 10.89 -2.79 16.65
N LEU A 160 10.22 -1.66 16.86
CA LEU A 160 10.67 -0.62 17.78
C LEU A 160 10.85 -1.14 19.22
N ARG A 161 9.93 -1.97 19.71
CA ARG A 161 10.07 -2.64 21.02
C ARG A 161 11.28 -3.56 21.07
N LYS A 162 11.54 -4.34 20.02
CA LYS A 162 12.71 -5.22 19.94
C LYS A 162 14.03 -4.44 19.90
N LEU A 163 14.00 -3.24 19.34
CA LEU A 163 15.13 -2.32 19.28
C LEU A 163 15.31 -1.48 20.55
N ASP A 164 14.46 -1.68 21.58
CA ASP A 164 14.37 -0.87 22.80
C ASP A 164 14.15 0.63 22.52
N ASP A 165 13.47 0.98 21.43
CA ASP A 165 13.10 2.36 21.17
C ASP A 165 11.94 2.78 22.07
N LYS A 166 12.03 3.99 22.63
CA LYS A 166 11.02 4.57 23.52
C LYS A 166 9.97 5.36 22.76
N ASN A 167 10.28 5.77 21.52
CA ASN A 167 9.41 6.55 20.66
C ASN A 167 8.51 5.63 19.83
N ILE A 168 7.59 4.92 20.49
CA ILE A 168 6.66 4.01 19.83
C ILE A 168 5.37 4.77 19.49
N PRO A 169 5.01 4.92 18.20
CA PRO A 169 3.89 5.75 17.81
C PRO A 169 2.53 5.14 18.24
N PRO A 170 1.64 5.93 18.88
CA PRO A 170 0.32 5.48 19.33
C PRO A 170 -0.74 5.45 18.22
N ALA A 171 -0.48 6.12 17.10
CA ALA A 171 -1.33 6.16 15.91
C ALA A 171 -0.47 6.06 14.64
N HIS A 172 -1.12 5.96 13.47
CA HIS A 172 -0.43 6.00 12.18
C HIS A 172 0.29 7.33 12.06
N ASP A 173 1.62 7.27 12.03
CA ASP A 173 2.49 8.43 11.92
C ASP A 173 3.61 8.08 10.93
N LEU A 174 3.79 8.95 9.95
CA LEU A 174 4.84 8.87 8.93
C LEU A 174 5.91 9.95 9.13
N ALA A 175 5.78 10.79 10.16
CA ALA A 175 6.71 11.86 10.52
C ALA A 175 7.91 11.37 11.34
#